data_AF-A0A8J2JIC4-F1
#
_entry.id   AF-A0A8J2JIC4-F1
#
_cell.length_a   1.000
_cell.length_b   1.000
_cell.length_c   1.000
_cell.angle_alpha   90.00
_cell.angle_beta   90.00
_cell.angle_gamma   90.00
#
_symmetry.space_group_name_H-M   'P 1'
#
loop_
_entity.id
_entity.type
_entity.pdbx_description
1 polymer ?
#
loop_
_entity_poly.entity_id
_entity_poly.type
_entity_poly.pdbx_seq_one_letter_code
_entity_poly.pdbx_strand_id
1 'polypeptide(L)'
;MAGNLNPERPVDFPTKNEEDEWIHCQDESGKHLDKVPGDKAGKWLIFAPFRLIDPLWYSVCIATRKGDLGYASKVSTAMGDDEYDWETKVICVYTYDWTDEADVMRVRSALDRMGFTQRLSYKTNADSLAGKYSHRGHKRIAKYYV
;
A
#
# COMPACT_ATOMS: atom_id res chain seq x y z
N MET A 1 -20.69 -2.68 14.63
CA MET A 1 -19.99 -3.64 15.51
C MET A 1 -18.52 -3.44 15.27
N ALA A 2 -17.74 -3.10 16.30
CA ALA A 2 -16.29 -2.95 16.16
C ALA A 2 -15.71 -4.33 15.81
N GLY A 3 -15.01 -4.44 14.68
CA GLY A 3 -14.26 -5.65 14.36
C GLY A 3 -13.23 -5.84 15.46
N ASN A 4 -13.33 -6.95 16.20
CA ASN A 4 -12.29 -7.32 17.15
C ASN A 4 -11.03 -7.59 16.32
N LEU A 5 -10.09 -6.64 16.35
CA LEU A 5 -8.73 -6.83 15.86
C LEU A 5 -8.24 -8.17 16.43
N ASN A 6 -7.74 -9.07 15.58
CA ASN A 6 -7.11 -10.31 16.07
C ASN A 6 -5.64 -10.00 16.34
N PRO A 7 -5.23 -9.73 17.60
CA PRO A 7 -3.86 -9.34 17.90
C PRO A 7 -2.85 -10.48 17.67
N GLU A 8 -3.31 -11.72 17.47
CA GLU A 8 -2.46 -12.90 17.32
C GLU A 8 -2.14 -13.26 15.86
N ARG A 9 -2.77 -12.63 14.87
CA ARG A 9 -2.45 -12.94 13.47
C ARG A 9 -1.03 -12.46 13.17
N PRO A 10 -0.07 -13.35 12.87
CA PRO A 10 1.28 -12.93 12.56
C PRO A 10 1.29 -12.03 11.31
N VAL A 11 2.31 -11.18 11.22
CA VAL A 11 2.62 -10.43 10.01
C VAL A 11 3.79 -11.15 9.36
N ASP A 12 3.60 -11.60 8.12
CA ASP A 12 4.65 -12.27 7.36
C ASP A 12 5.77 -11.30 6.99
N PHE A 13 6.99 -11.83 6.86
CA PHE A 13 8.19 -11.07 6.53
C PHE A 13 8.45 -11.13 5.01
N PRO A 14 8.34 -10.01 4.27
CA PRO A 14 8.55 -10.01 2.83
C PRO A 14 9.90 -10.54 2.41
N THR A 15 10.96 -10.36 3.21
CA THR A 15 12.29 -10.89 2.90
C THR A 15 12.39 -12.42 3.01
N LYS A 16 11.43 -13.08 3.65
CA LYS A 16 11.38 -14.53 3.87
C LYS A 16 10.39 -15.24 2.95
N ASN A 17 9.52 -14.51 2.27
CA ASN A 17 8.52 -15.08 1.39
C ASN A 17 9.09 -15.23 -0.03
N GLU A 18 9.38 -16.47 -0.40
CA GLU A 18 9.89 -16.90 -1.72
C GLU A 18 8.82 -17.70 -2.50
N GLU A 19 7.58 -17.75 -2.01
CA GLU A 19 6.49 -18.53 -2.61
C GLU A 19 5.46 -17.62 -3.31
N ASP A 20 5.12 -16.49 -2.67
CA ASP A 20 4.19 -15.50 -3.18
C ASP A 20 4.91 -14.20 -3.52
N GLU A 21 4.58 -13.59 -4.65
CA GLU A 21 5.09 -12.26 -5.04
C GLU A 21 4.57 -11.13 -4.14
N TRP A 22 3.42 -11.34 -3.49
CA TRP A 22 2.71 -10.31 -2.73
C TRP A 22 2.20 -10.82 -1.39
N ILE A 23 2.53 -10.09 -0.32
CA ILE A 23 1.86 -10.25 0.97
C ILE A 23 0.82 -9.15 1.10
N HIS A 24 -0.36 -9.52 1.63
CA HIS A 24 -1.52 -8.64 1.75
C HIS A 24 -1.91 -8.40 3.21
N CYS A 25 -2.43 -7.21 3.47
CA CYS A 25 -2.99 -6.81 4.75
C CYS A 25 -4.27 -6.01 4.51
N GLN A 26 -5.30 -6.19 5.34
CA GLN A 26 -6.61 -5.56 5.19
C GLN A 26 -7.02 -4.87 6.48
N ASP A 27 -7.94 -3.91 6.37
CA ASP A 27 -8.59 -3.32 7.54
C ASP A 27 -9.40 -4.37 8.31
N GLU A 28 -9.09 -4.51 9.59
CA GLU A 28 -9.76 -5.42 10.53
C GLU A 28 -10.59 -4.65 11.58
N SER A 29 -10.46 -3.31 11.63
CA SER A 29 -11.22 -2.44 12.54
C SER A 29 -12.68 -2.28 12.12
N GLY A 30 -12.94 -2.46 10.82
CA GLY A 30 -14.24 -2.30 10.20
C GLY A 30 -14.57 -0.87 9.76
N LYS A 31 -13.63 0.08 9.86
CA LYS A 31 -13.81 1.49 9.44
C LYS A 31 -14.14 1.63 7.95
N HIS A 32 -13.75 0.67 7.12
CA HIS A 32 -13.96 0.71 5.67
C HIS A 32 -14.96 -0.33 5.14
N LEU A 33 -15.77 -0.97 6.00
CA LEU A 33 -16.71 -2.04 5.58
C LEU A 33 -17.76 -1.58 4.58
N ASP A 34 -18.15 -0.31 4.60
CA ASP A 34 -19.10 0.30 3.67
C ASP A 34 -18.44 0.79 2.38
N LYS A 35 -17.11 0.76 2.30
CA LYS A 35 -16.34 1.25 1.15
C LYS A 35 -15.98 0.07 0.25
N VAL A 36 -16.73 -0.14 -0.82
CA VAL A 36 -16.41 -1.16 -1.83
C VAL A 36 -15.42 -0.57 -2.84
N PRO A 37 -14.15 -0.98 -2.84
CA PRO A 37 -13.18 -0.48 -3.80
C PRO A 37 -13.51 -0.96 -5.22
N GLY A 38 -13.39 -0.07 -6.20
CA GLY A 38 -13.60 -0.35 -7.63
C GLY A 38 -12.57 0.37 -8.49
N ASP A 39 -12.94 0.76 -9.71
CA ASP A 39 -12.04 1.47 -10.65
C ASP A 39 -11.51 2.81 -10.10
N LYS A 40 -12.26 3.40 -9.17
CA LYS A 40 -11.87 4.62 -8.48
C LYS A 40 -10.89 4.40 -7.34
N ALA A 41 -10.62 3.17 -6.91
CA ALA A 41 -9.59 2.96 -5.90
C ALA A 41 -8.20 3.33 -6.47
N GLY A 42 -7.27 3.60 -5.57
CA GLY A 42 -5.88 3.84 -5.93
C GLY A 42 -4.96 3.56 -4.77
N LYS A 43 -3.67 3.84 -4.95
CA LYS A 43 -2.65 3.49 -3.97
C LYS A 43 -1.51 4.49 -3.91
N TRP A 44 -1.07 4.78 -2.69
CA TRP A 44 0.24 5.35 -2.42
C TRP A 44 1.31 4.27 -2.63
N LEU A 45 2.39 4.64 -3.31
CA LEU A 45 3.55 3.78 -3.56
C LEU A 45 4.73 4.22 -2.70
N ILE A 46 5.21 3.30 -1.86
CA ILE A 46 6.38 3.49 -1.01
C ILE A 46 7.46 2.53 -1.47
N PHE A 47 8.52 3.07 -2.06
CA PHE A 47 9.70 2.31 -2.44
C PHE A 47 10.72 2.31 -1.31
N ALA A 48 11.21 1.13 -0.94
CA ALA A 48 12.17 0.96 0.14
C ALA A 48 13.22 -0.10 -0.20
N PRO A 49 14.45 0.03 0.31
CA PRO A 49 15.47 -1.01 0.17
C PRO A 49 15.02 -2.33 0.79
N PHE A 50 15.34 -3.46 0.15
CA PHE A 50 15.03 -4.81 0.63
C PHE A 50 15.41 -5.01 2.10
N ARG A 51 16.59 -4.53 2.52
CA ARG A 51 17.08 -4.64 3.91
C ARG A 51 16.21 -3.94 4.97
N LEU A 52 15.33 -3.02 4.57
CA LEU A 52 14.44 -2.27 5.47
C LEU A 52 12.98 -2.68 5.32
N ILE A 53 12.64 -3.57 4.39
CA ILE A 53 11.24 -3.79 4.01
C ILE A 53 10.41 -4.43 5.13
N ASP A 54 10.99 -5.35 5.89
CA ASP A 54 10.31 -6.08 6.97
C ASP A 54 9.75 -5.15 8.06
N PRO A 55 10.57 -4.30 8.73
CA PRO A 55 10.04 -3.40 9.76
C PRO A 55 9.09 -2.33 9.21
N LEU A 56 9.30 -1.87 7.97
CA LEU A 56 8.40 -0.92 7.32
C LEU A 56 7.04 -1.56 7.01
N TRP A 57 7.05 -2.76 6.45
CA TRP A 57 5.85 -3.54 6.18
C TRP A 57 5.09 -3.86 7.45
N TYR A 58 5.78 -4.29 8.50
CA TYR A 58 5.15 -4.55 9.80
C TYR A 58 4.36 -3.33 10.29
N SER A 59 4.98 -2.16 10.27
CA SER A 59 4.36 -0.91 10.70
C SER A 59 3.14 -0.55 9.85
N VAL A 60 3.24 -0.69 8.53
CA VAL A 60 2.13 -0.45 7.59
C VAL A 60 0.99 -1.45 7.81
N CYS A 61 1.27 -2.75 7.91
CA CYS A 61 0.22 -3.75 8.08
C CYS A 61 -0.53 -3.58 9.40
N ILE A 62 0.16 -3.28 10.50
CA ILE A 62 -0.50 -2.99 11.78
C ILE A 62 -1.40 -1.75 11.66
N ALA A 63 -0.94 -0.67 11.02
CA ALA A 63 -1.75 0.53 10.81
C ALA A 63 -2.94 0.28 9.87
N THR A 64 -2.78 -0.56 8.83
CA THR A 64 -3.86 -1.00 7.96
C THR A 64 -4.91 -1.79 8.74
N ARG A 65 -4.52 -2.81 9.53
CA ARG A 65 -5.46 -3.61 10.34
C ARG A 65 -6.28 -2.75 11.31
N LYS A 66 -5.66 -1.73 11.90
CA LYS A 66 -6.33 -0.75 12.77
C LYS A 66 -7.25 0.25 12.03
N GLY A 67 -7.24 0.21 10.69
CA GLY A 67 -7.94 1.16 9.83
C GLY A 67 -7.44 2.59 10.00
N ASP A 68 -6.16 2.77 10.37
CA ASP A 68 -5.52 4.09 10.44
C ASP A 68 -5.03 4.54 9.06
N LEU A 69 -4.75 3.58 8.18
CA LEU A 69 -4.54 3.78 6.74
C LEU A 69 -5.87 3.59 6.00
N GLY A 70 -5.84 3.18 4.72
CA GLY A 70 -7.05 2.83 3.99
C GLY A 70 -7.42 1.35 4.11
N TYR A 71 -8.27 0.85 3.22
CA TYR A 71 -8.91 -0.46 3.36
C TYR A 71 -7.96 -1.66 3.23
N ALA A 72 -6.82 -1.49 2.57
CA ALA A 72 -5.84 -2.54 2.36
C ALA A 72 -4.43 -2.00 2.10
N SER A 73 -3.44 -2.88 2.28
CA SER A 73 -2.07 -2.68 1.82
C SER A 73 -1.49 -3.99 1.27
N LYS A 74 -0.48 -3.89 0.41
CA LYS A 74 0.31 -5.04 -0.04
C LYS A 74 1.78 -4.68 -0.19
N VAL A 75 2.66 -5.67 -0.15
CA VAL A 75 4.11 -5.49 -0.29
C VAL A 75 4.70 -6.55 -1.20
N SER A 76 5.66 -6.17 -2.03
CA SER A 76 6.41 -7.13 -2.85
C SER A 76 7.45 -7.88 -2.02
N THR A 77 7.67 -9.15 -2.35
CA THR A 77 8.44 -10.10 -1.53
C THR A 77 9.82 -10.43 -2.12
N ALA A 78 10.54 -11.36 -1.48
CA ALA A 78 11.81 -11.91 -1.96
C ALA A 78 11.66 -12.73 -3.24
N MET A 79 10.50 -13.35 -3.48
CA MET A 79 10.17 -13.99 -4.76
C MET A 79 10.38 -13.03 -5.95
N GLY A 80 10.18 -11.74 -5.71
CA GLY A 80 10.29 -10.69 -6.72
C GLY A 80 8.96 -10.42 -7.40
N ASP A 81 8.92 -9.32 -8.14
CA ASP A 81 7.95 -9.11 -9.20
C ASP A 81 8.73 -8.71 -10.45
N ASP A 82 8.16 -8.94 -11.63
CA ASP A 82 8.79 -8.54 -12.90
C ASP A 82 8.87 -7.00 -13.09
N GLU A 83 8.36 -6.21 -12.14
CA GLU A 83 8.20 -4.76 -12.26
C GLU A 83 9.32 -3.94 -11.60
N TYR A 84 10.00 -4.48 -10.58
CA TYR A 84 11.03 -3.75 -9.81
C TYR A 84 12.33 -4.54 -9.63
N ASP A 85 13.42 -3.80 -9.44
CA ASP A 85 14.74 -4.34 -9.13
C ASP A 85 14.74 -5.13 -7.82
N TRP A 86 15.59 -6.16 -7.72
CA TRP A 86 15.66 -7.05 -6.55
C TRP A 86 16.06 -6.32 -5.26
N GLU A 87 16.82 -5.22 -5.36
CA GLU A 87 17.25 -4.40 -4.24
C GLU A 87 16.15 -3.50 -3.67
N THR A 88 15.09 -3.23 -4.44
CA THR A 88 14.02 -2.29 -4.07
C THR A 88 12.68 -2.99 -4.04
N LYS A 89 11.97 -2.88 -2.91
CA LYS A 89 10.62 -3.39 -2.75
C LYS A 89 9.62 -2.25 -2.66
N VAL A 90 8.36 -2.56 -2.97
CA VAL A 90 7.27 -1.59 -2.96
C VAL A 90 6.21 -2.01 -1.96
N ILE A 91 5.80 -1.06 -1.12
CA ILE A 91 4.59 -1.14 -0.32
C ILE A 91 3.53 -0.28 -1.01
N CYS A 92 2.38 -0.89 -1.28
CA CYS A 92 1.18 -0.22 -1.78
C CYS A 92 0.20 -0.03 -0.63
N VAL A 93 -0.28 1.20 -0.41
CA VAL A 93 -1.33 1.51 0.58
C VAL A 93 -2.54 2.06 -0.15
N TYR A 94 -3.67 1.37 -0.07
CA TYR A 94 -4.84 1.64 -0.89
C TYR A 94 -5.81 2.61 -0.24
N THR A 95 -6.47 3.44 -1.06
CA THR A 95 -7.68 4.19 -0.69
C THR A 95 -8.82 3.78 -1.63
N TYR A 96 -10.06 3.91 -1.17
CA TYR A 96 -11.23 3.35 -1.86
C TYR A 96 -11.69 4.18 -3.07
N ASP A 97 -11.50 5.50 -3.04
CA ASP A 97 -11.86 6.42 -4.11
C ASP A 97 -10.80 7.54 -4.20
N TRP A 98 -10.11 7.63 -5.33
CA TRP A 98 -9.09 8.65 -5.56
C TRP A 98 -9.67 10.06 -5.68
N THR A 99 -10.99 10.19 -5.90
CA THR A 99 -11.68 11.48 -5.94
C THR A 99 -12.09 11.97 -4.54
N ASP A 100 -12.03 11.09 -3.54
CA ASP A 100 -12.15 11.46 -2.13
C ASP A 100 -10.80 11.97 -1.61
N GLU A 101 -10.49 13.22 -1.97
CA GLU A 101 -9.22 13.86 -1.60
C GLU A 101 -9.01 13.91 -0.08
N ALA A 102 -10.10 13.99 0.70
CA ALA A 102 -10.03 13.98 2.14
C ALA A 102 -9.48 12.65 2.67
N ASP A 103 -9.97 11.51 2.18
CA ASP A 103 -9.42 10.20 2.56
C ASP A 103 -7.99 10.00 2.02
N VAL A 104 -7.75 10.37 0.76
CA VAL A 104 -6.42 10.26 0.13
C VAL A 104 -5.36 10.99 0.95
N MET A 105 -5.65 12.23 1.36
CA MET A 105 -4.73 13.06 2.14
C MET A 105 -4.70 12.67 3.62
N ARG A 106 -5.78 12.14 4.19
CA ARG A 106 -5.79 11.53 5.53
C ARG A 106 -4.80 10.37 5.60
N VAL A 107 -4.83 9.48 4.61
CA VAL A 107 -3.88 8.34 4.51
C VAL A 107 -2.45 8.84 4.29
N ARG A 108 -2.22 9.82 3.39
CA ARG A 108 -0.88 10.41 3.22
C ARG A 108 -0.34 11.01 4.51
N SER A 109 -1.18 11.72 5.26
CA SER A 109 -0.79 12.34 6.53
C SER A 109 -0.52 11.30 7.62
N ALA A 110 -1.24 10.18 7.62
CA ALA A 110 -0.96 9.07 8.51
C ALA A 110 0.42 8.44 8.20
N LEU A 111 0.72 8.21 6.93
CA LEU A 111 2.03 7.75 6.48
C LEU A 111 3.15 8.72 6.87
N ASP A 112 2.90 10.03 6.78
CA ASP A 112 3.86 11.06 7.20
C ASP A 112 4.23 10.92 8.68
N ARG A 113 3.22 10.82 9.55
CA ARG A 113 3.38 10.63 11.00
C ARG A 113 4.08 9.32 11.36
N MET A 114 4.03 8.32 10.48
CA MET A 114 4.75 7.06 10.61
C MET A 114 6.22 7.14 10.14
N GLY A 115 6.66 8.29 9.62
CA GLY A 115 8.03 8.52 9.16
C GLY A 115 8.23 8.36 7.65
N PHE A 116 7.18 8.14 6.87
CA PHE A 116 7.24 8.15 5.40
C PHE A 116 7.14 9.58 4.86
N THR A 117 8.13 10.41 5.21
CA THR A 117 8.16 11.85 4.92
C THR A 117 8.66 12.19 3.53
N GLN A 118 9.19 11.20 2.79
CA GLN A 118 9.59 11.36 1.40
C GLN A 118 8.37 11.60 0.51
N ARG A 119 8.58 12.22 -0.65
CA ARG A 119 7.51 12.40 -1.63
C ARG A 119 7.00 11.05 -2.12
N LEU A 120 5.70 10.81 -1.99
CA LEU A 120 5.05 9.58 -2.45
C LEU A 120 4.31 9.84 -3.76
N SER A 121 4.21 8.80 -4.58
CA SER A 121 3.41 8.84 -5.81
C SER A 121 2.09 8.11 -5.56
N TYR A 122 0.98 8.73 -5.97
CA TYR A 122 -0.33 8.08 -5.93
C TYR A 122 -0.75 7.60 -7.32
N LYS A 123 -1.00 6.30 -7.48
CA LYS A 123 -1.42 5.68 -8.75
C LYS A 123 -2.84 5.13 -8.63
N THR A 124 -3.70 5.43 -9.61
CA THR A 124 -5.05 4.86 -9.64
C THR A 124 -5.04 3.38 -10.03
N ASN A 125 -6.04 2.61 -9.60
CA ASN A 125 -6.24 1.25 -10.09
C ASN A 125 -6.53 1.25 -11.59
N ALA A 126 -7.33 2.20 -12.10
CA ALA A 126 -7.57 2.36 -13.53
C ALA A 126 -6.27 2.53 -14.35
N ASP A 127 -5.31 3.33 -13.89
CA ASP A 127 -4.01 3.47 -14.57
C ASP A 127 -3.15 2.20 -14.48
N SER A 128 -3.32 1.41 -13.42
CA SER A 128 -2.68 0.09 -13.28
C SER A 128 -3.28 -0.93 -14.26
N LEU A 129 -4.61 -0.97 -14.38
CA LEU A 129 -5.34 -1.81 -15.34
C LEU A 129 -5.04 -1.42 -16.80
N ALA A 130 -4.81 -0.14 -17.06
CA ALA A 130 -4.39 0.37 -18.36
C ALA A 130 -2.90 0.10 -18.67
N GLY A 131 -2.16 -0.61 -17.81
CA GLY A 131 -0.77 -0.98 -18.03
C GLY A 131 0.21 0.21 -18.03
N LYS A 132 -0.17 1.35 -17.43
CA LYS A 132 0.68 2.55 -17.45
C LYS A 132 1.75 2.46 -16.38
N TYR A 133 3.00 2.29 -16.79
CA TYR A 133 4.16 2.28 -15.91
C TYR A 133 5.25 3.25 -16.41
N SER A 134 5.94 3.90 -15.46
CA SER A 134 7.03 4.84 -15.78
C SER A 134 8.20 4.14 -16.46
N HIS A 135 8.51 2.91 -16.05
CA HIS A 135 9.55 2.08 -16.68
C HIS A 135 9.19 1.70 -18.14
N ARG A 136 7.91 1.75 -18.50
CA ARG A 136 7.39 1.54 -19.88
C ARG A 136 7.26 2.85 -20.66
N GLY A 137 7.85 3.95 -20.16
CA GLY A 137 7.88 5.24 -20.84
C GLY A 137 6.67 6.14 -20.60
N HIS A 138 5.67 5.71 -19.81
CA HIS A 138 4.51 6.55 -19.50
C HIS A 138 4.89 7.66 -18.52
N LYS A 139 4.60 8.92 -18.86
CA LYS A 139 4.87 10.11 -18.03
C LYS A 139 3.57 10.64 -17.42
N ARG A 140 3.66 11.32 -16.27
CA ARG A 140 2.52 11.94 -15.55
C ARG A 140 1.41 10.95 -15.14
N ILE A 141 1.80 9.78 -14.65
CA ILE A 141 0.85 8.73 -14.22
C ILE A 141 0.27 9.05 -12.85
N ALA A 142 1.07 9.58 -11.92
CA ALA A 142 0.58 9.84 -10.58
C ALA A 142 -0.42 11.01 -10.56
N LYS A 143 -1.52 10.82 -9.83
CA LYS A 143 -2.59 11.83 -9.66
C LYS A 143 -2.26 12.82 -8.54
N TYR A 144 -1.61 12.33 -7.49
CA TYR A 144 -1.12 13.13 -6.37
C TYR A 144 0.40 12.94 -6.23
N TYR A 145 1.09 14.05 -5.92
CA TYR A 145 2.53 14.10 -5.61
C TYR A 145 2.73 14.95 -4.34
N VAL A 146 2.74 14.29 -3.19
CA VAL A 146 2.87 14.94 -1.86
C VAL A 146 3.69 14.07 -0.92
#